data_AF-A0A4Q3C7U2-F1
#
_entry.id   AF-A0A4Q3C7U2-F1
#
_cell.length_a   1.000
_cell.length_b   1.000
_cell.length_c   1.000
_cell.angle_alpha   90.00
_cell.angle_beta   90.00
_cell.angle_gamma   90.00
#
_symmetry.space_group_name_H-M   'P 1'
#
loop_
_entity.id
_entity.type
_entity.pdbx_description
1 polymer ?
#
loop_
_entity_poly.entity_id
_entity_poly.type
_entity_poly.pdbx_seq_one_letter_code
_entity_poly.pdbx_strand_id
1 'polypeptide(L)'
;FCAAIGLKIAEKFGYDLNRGRLDDTVHPFEISFTRNDVRITSRFREAWLPGGFFALWHEAGHGMYEQGVAPEFTRTIFATDIVNLYAVGGASFGMHESQSRLWENRVGRSRRFWELHYGELRDTFPEQLSDVSDDEFWRSVNAVRPDFIRVEADELTYDLHIILRAEIEAAMMAGEAKVSDLPGLWRDKMRTYLGRDVPNDTLGVLQDVHWSHGYVGSFPTYTIGNIMGAQFYDKAIAQPDIAAGLEVGDYAPLKDWLTDNIYRHGRSSSPAETLQRVTGGPLDIGPYVARLSEKVAMLTA
;
A
#
# COMPACT_ATOMS: atom_id res chain seq x y z
N PHE A 1 -4.44 -9.23 -20.70
CA PHE A 1 -4.67 -10.35 -19.76
C PHE A 1 -4.35 -9.96 -18.33
N CYS A 2 -3.15 -9.47 -17.99
CA CYS A 2 -2.80 -9.07 -16.62
C CYS A 2 -3.79 -8.05 -16.03
N ALA A 3 -4.04 -6.93 -16.72
CA ALA A 3 -4.96 -5.90 -16.23
C ALA A 3 -6.38 -6.43 -15.91
N ALA A 4 -6.89 -7.38 -16.70
CA ALA A 4 -8.23 -7.94 -16.51
C ALA A 4 -8.32 -8.80 -15.24
N ILE A 5 -7.34 -9.68 -14.98
CA ILE A 5 -7.31 -10.49 -13.74
C ILE A 5 -7.17 -9.57 -12.54
N GLY A 6 -6.22 -8.64 -12.59
CA GLY A 6 -5.97 -7.71 -11.49
C GLY A 6 -7.22 -6.89 -11.15
N LEU A 7 -7.92 -6.39 -12.16
CA LEU A 7 -9.15 -5.62 -12.00
C LEU A 7 -10.29 -6.46 -11.43
N LYS A 8 -10.46 -7.69 -11.92
CA LYS A 8 -11.44 -8.65 -11.38
C LYS A 8 -11.23 -8.90 -9.88
N ILE A 9 -9.98 -9.02 -9.43
CA ILE A 9 -9.65 -9.14 -8.02
C ILE A 9 -9.96 -7.84 -7.24
N ALA A 10 -9.64 -6.67 -7.81
CA ALA A 10 -9.98 -5.39 -7.18
C ALA A 10 -11.51 -5.23 -6.99
N GLU A 11 -12.31 -5.61 -7.97
CA GLU A 11 -13.77 -5.68 -7.85
C GLU A 11 -14.19 -6.68 -6.76
N LYS A 12 -13.54 -7.84 -6.69
CA LYS A 12 -13.79 -8.86 -5.66
C LYS A 12 -13.43 -8.37 -4.25
N PHE A 13 -12.44 -7.49 -4.10
CA PHE A 13 -12.16 -6.80 -2.84
C PHE A 13 -13.24 -5.78 -2.47
N GLY A 14 -13.93 -5.22 -3.47
CA GLY A 14 -15.04 -4.28 -3.29
C GLY A 14 -14.83 -2.91 -3.93
N TYR A 15 -13.81 -2.74 -4.79
CA TYR A 15 -13.65 -1.52 -5.58
C TYR A 15 -14.79 -1.39 -6.60
N ASP A 16 -15.51 -0.27 -6.57
CA ASP A 16 -16.72 -0.06 -7.36
C ASP A 16 -16.40 0.62 -8.70
N LEU A 17 -16.46 -0.14 -9.81
CA LEU A 17 -16.23 0.36 -11.16
C LEU A 17 -17.33 1.31 -11.68
N ASN A 18 -18.47 1.43 -11.02
CA ASN A 18 -19.46 2.46 -11.37
C ASN A 18 -19.08 3.83 -10.79
N ARG A 19 -18.11 3.86 -9.87
CA ARG A 19 -17.60 5.06 -9.19
C ARG A 19 -16.09 5.20 -9.35
N GLY A 20 -15.53 4.59 -10.39
CA GLY A 20 -14.10 4.52 -10.62
C GLY A 20 -13.73 3.81 -11.91
N ARG A 21 -12.43 3.74 -12.21
CA ARG A 21 -11.87 3.02 -13.37
C ARG A 21 -10.38 2.79 -13.19
N LEU A 22 -9.86 1.85 -13.97
CA LEU A 22 -8.44 1.55 -14.10
C LEU A 22 -7.87 2.11 -15.41
N ASP A 23 -6.71 2.79 -15.31
CA ASP A 23 -5.89 3.27 -16.42
C ASP A 23 -4.41 2.84 -16.28
N ASP A 24 -3.65 2.89 -17.39
CA ASP A 24 -2.21 2.64 -17.40
C ASP A 24 -1.42 3.96 -17.19
N THR A 25 -0.31 3.89 -16.45
CA THR A 25 0.54 5.05 -16.14
C THR A 25 2.01 4.65 -15.92
N VAL A 26 2.90 5.65 -15.87
CA VAL A 26 4.33 5.45 -15.54
C VAL A 26 4.53 5.19 -14.04
N HIS A 27 3.77 5.89 -13.20
CA HIS A 27 3.81 5.76 -11.74
C HIS A 27 2.39 5.56 -11.24
N PRO A 28 2.03 4.36 -10.73
CA PRO A 28 0.72 4.09 -10.17
C PRO A 28 0.33 5.11 -9.10
N PHE A 29 -0.94 5.50 -9.12
CA PHE A 29 -1.58 6.38 -8.16
C PHE A 29 -3.10 6.19 -8.19
N GLU A 30 -3.72 6.52 -7.07
CA GLU A 30 -5.14 6.78 -6.94
C GLU A 30 -5.38 8.30 -6.96
N ILE A 31 -6.49 8.72 -7.58
CA ILE A 31 -6.99 10.08 -7.51
C ILE A 31 -8.50 10.10 -7.36
N SER A 32 -8.96 10.87 -6.36
CA SER A 32 -10.37 11.07 -6.07
C SER A 32 -10.78 12.48 -6.43
N PHE A 33 -11.88 12.61 -7.18
CA PHE A 33 -12.57 13.89 -7.38
C PHE A 33 -13.73 14.03 -6.39
N THR A 34 -14.40 12.92 -6.13
CA THR A 34 -15.42 12.72 -5.09
C THR A 34 -15.45 11.23 -4.74
N ARG A 35 -16.17 10.83 -3.68
CA ARG A 35 -16.46 9.41 -3.39
C ARG A 35 -17.17 8.63 -4.53
N ASN A 36 -17.63 9.32 -5.57
CA ASN A 36 -18.32 8.76 -6.74
C ASN A 36 -17.50 8.84 -8.04
N ASP A 37 -16.28 9.39 -8.01
CA ASP A 37 -15.33 9.37 -9.11
C ASP A 37 -13.92 9.26 -8.52
N VAL A 38 -13.54 8.01 -8.25
CA VAL A 38 -12.31 7.58 -7.59
C VAL A 38 -11.54 6.70 -8.56
N ARG A 39 -10.47 7.20 -9.17
CA ARG A 39 -9.78 6.54 -10.27
C ARG A 39 -8.46 5.97 -9.78
N ILE A 40 -8.11 4.80 -10.29
CA ILE A 40 -6.87 4.12 -9.96
C ILE A 40 -6.08 3.88 -11.24
N THR A 41 -4.77 3.86 -11.10
CA THR A 41 -3.86 3.57 -12.20
C THR A 41 -2.91 2.44 -11.81
N SER A 42 -2.40 1.71 -12.79
CA SER A 42 -1.35 0.73 -12.56
C SER A 42 -0.34 0.75 -13.70
N ARG A 43 0.70 -0.07 -13.60
CA ARG A 43 1.72 -0.22 -14.62
C ARG A 43 1.97 -1.70 -14.88
N PHE A 44 1.56 -2.18 -16.05
CA PHE A 44 1.74 -3.58 -16.43
C PHE A 44 3.00 -3.75 -17.29
N ARG A 45 3.97 -4.51 -16.78
CA ARG A 45 5.19 -4.87 -17.51
C ARG A 45 5.07 -6.31 -18.02
N GLU A 46 5.29 -6.53 -19.32
CA GLU A 46 5.21 -7.87 -19.92
C GLU A 46 6.11 -8.89 -19.22
N ALA A 47 7.30 -8.45 -18.79
CA ALA A 47 8.29 -9.28 -18.13
C ALA A 47 8.21 -9.28 -16.59
N TRP A 48 7.23 -8.61 -15.98
CA TRP A 48 7.10 -8.57 -14.52
C TRP A 48 5.66 -8.40 -14.05
N LEU A 49 5.00 -9.54 -13.88
CA LEU A 49 3.61 -9.65 -13.44
C LEU A 49 3.34 -9.02 -12.05
N PRO A 50 4.17 -9.28 -11.00
CA PRO A 50 3.88 -8.80 -9.64
C PRO A 50 3.68 -7.29 -9.54
N GLY A 51 4.45 -6.50 -10.28
CA GLY A 51 4.37 -5.04 -10.21
C GLY A 51 3.00 -4.49 -10.56
N GLY A 52 2.39 -5.01 -11.62
CA GLY A 52 1.09 -4.54 -12.07
C GLY A 52 -0.05 -4.92 -11.12
N PHE A 53 0.02 -6.12 -10.52
CA PHE A 53 -1.02 -6.59 -9.60
C PHE A 53 -0.95 -5.89 -8.26
N PHE A 54 0.22 -5.87 -7.62
CA PHE A 54 0.34 -5.28 -6.30
C PHE A 54 0.19 -3.77 -6.33
N ALA A 55 0.69 -3.08 -7.37
CA ALA A 55 0.38 -1.67 -7.55
C ALA A 55 -1.12 -1.43 -7.74
N LEU A 56 -1.79 -2.25 -8.56
CA LEU A 56 -3.24 -2.13 -8.74
C LEU A 56 -4.00 -2.31 -7.43
N TRP A 57 -3.69 -3.35 -6.66
CA TRP A 57 -4.39 -3.62 -5.39
C TRP A 57 -4.05 -2.61 -4.30
N HIS A 58 -2.84 -2.06 -4.35
CA HIS A 58 -2.43 -0.91 -3.54
C HIS A 58 -3.34 0.30 -3.83
N GLU A 59 -3.42 0.72 -5.09
CA GLU A 59 -4.28 1.84 -5.48
C GLU A 59 -5.77 1.54 -5.26
N ALA A 60 -6.20 0.28 -5.43
CA ALA A 60 -7.57 -0.11 -5.11
C ALA A 60 -7.88 0.01 -3.61
N GLY A 61 -6.93 -0.27 -2.72
CA GLY A 61 -7.10 -0.07 -1.28
C GLY A 61 -7.24 1.40 -0.90
N HIS A 62 -6.45 2.28 -1.54
CA HIS A 62 -6.67 3.73 -1.48
C HIS A 62 -8.07 4.09 -1.99
N GLY A 63 -8.45 3.60 -3.17
CA GLY A 63 -9.73 3.93 -3.80
C GLY A 63 -10.93 3.46 -2.99
N MET A 64 -10.86 2.30 -2.36
CA MET A 64 -11.92 1.79 -1.48
C MET A 64 -12.10 2.65 -0.22
N TYR A 65 -11.02 3.25 0.30
CA TYR A 65 -11.14 4.18 1.41
C TYR A 65 -11.96 5.41 0.99
N GLU A 66 -11.60 6.05 -0.12
CA GLU A 66 -12.30 7.23 -0.64
C GLU A 66 -13.75 6.93 -1.08
N GLN A 67 -13.98 5.79 -1.75
CA GLN A 67 -15.33 5.33 -2.10
C GLN A 67 -16.20 5.00 -0.87
N GLY A 68 -15.57 4.66 0.25
CA GLY A 68 -16.20 4.28 1.51
C GLY A 68 -16.56 5.46 2.42
N VAL A 69 -16.09 6.68 2.11
CA VAL A 69 -16.43 7.90 2.87
C VAL A 69 -17.93 8.14 2.87
N ALA A 70 -18.48 8.57 4.00
CA ALA A 70 -19.93 8.73 4.14
C ALA A 70 -20.48 9.81 3.20
N PRO A 71 -21.62 9.57 2.52
CA PRO A 71 -22.15 10.46 1.50
C PRO A 71 -22.47 11.85 2.02
N GLU A 72 -22.85 11.99 3.29
CA GLU A 72 -23.13 13.27 3.95
C GLU A 72 -21.94 14.23 4.03
N PHE A 73 -20.70 13.74 3.86
CA PHE A 73 -19.51 14.59 3.82
C PHE A 73 -19.25 15.23 2.46
N THR A 74 -19.90 14.75 1.40
CA THR A 74 -19.75 15.29 0.05
C THR A 74 -20.08 16.79 0.03
N ARG A 75 -19.15 17.62 -0.50
CA ARG A 75 -19.26 19.09 -0.54
C ARG A 75 -19.33 19.78 0.84
N THR A 76 -18.80 19.14 1.87
CA THR A 76 -18.57 19.75 3.19
C THR A 76 -17.08 19.99 3.41
N ILE A 77 -16.72 20.64 4.53
CA ILE A 77 -15.32 20.83 4.92
C ILE A 77 -14.54 19.51 5.04
N PHE A 78 -15.22 18.39 5.27
CA PHE A 78 -14.61 17.07 5.42
C PHE A 78 -14.26 16.42 4.06
N ALA A 79 -14.69 17.01 2.95
CA ALA A 79 -14.37 16.57 1.59
C ALA A 79 -13.84 17.73 0.72
N THR A 80 -13.34 18.80 1.36
CA THR A 80 -12.70 19.92 0.66
C THR A 80 -11.24 19.59 0.41
N ASP A 81 -10.84 19.63 -0.87
CA ASP A 81 -9.44 19.52 -1.28
C ASP A 81 -8.60 20.60 -0.60
N ILE A 82 -7.59 20.18 0.16
CA ILE A 82 -6.65 21.06 0.82
C ILE A 82 -5.34 20.98 0.03
N VAL A 83 -4.78 22.14 -0.30
CA VAL A 83 -3.48 22.24 -0.98
C VAL A 83 -2.45 21.34 -0.27
N ASN A 84 -1.85 20.42 -1.04
CA ASN A 84 -0.89 19.40 -0.59
C ASN A 84 -1.47 18.22 0.22
N LEU A 85 -2.79 17.99 0.19
CA LEU A 85 -3.44 16.80 0.75
C LEU A 85 -4.36 16.17 -0.32
N TYR A 86 -3.85 15.19 -1.06
CA TYR A 86 -4.61 14.51 -2.12
C TYR A 86 -5.80 13.69 -1.60
N ALA A 87 -5.78 13.31 -0.32
CA ALA A 87 -6.88 12.58 0.31
C ALA A 87 -8.09 13.51 0.46
N VAL A 88 -9.06 13.38 -0.45
CA VAL A 88 -10.25 14.24 -0.50
C VAL A 88 -11.09 14.01 0.75
N GLY A 89 -11.47 12.76 1.00
CA GLY A 89 -12.23 12.36 2.18
C GLY A 89 -11.39 11.62 3.24
N GLY A 90 -10.20 11.12 2.89
CA GLY A 90 -9.32 10.41 3.82
C GLY A 90 -8.69 11.28 4.91
N ALA A 91 -8.52 10.73 6.11
CA ALA A 91 -8.12 11.48 7.31
C ALA A 91 -6.67 12.00 7.29
N SER A 92 -5.74 11.24 6.68
CA SER A 92 -4.33 11.58 6.53
C SER A 92 -3.66 10.64 5.53
N PHE A 93 -2.45 10.97 5.04
CA PHE A 93 -1.67 10.06 4.18
C PHE A 93 -1.37 8.72 4.85
N GLY A 94 -1.05 8.72 6.15
CA GLY A 94 -0.81 7.46 6.88
C GLY A 94 -2.08 6.60 7.00
N MET A 95 -3.24 7.22 7.21
CA MET A 95 -4.51 6.50 7.17
C MET A 95 -4.79 5.95 5.76
N HIS A 96 -4.53 6.74 4.73
CA HIS A 96 -4.68 6.33 3.34
C HIS A 96 -3.79 5.13 3.00
N GLU A 97 -2.51 5.20 3.33
CA GLU A 97 -1.53 4.14 3.12
C GLU A 97 -1.85 2.89 3.93
N SER A 98 -2.43 3.03 5.12
CA SER A 98 -2.84 1.87 5.91
C SER A 98 -3.85 0.99 5.17
N GLN A 99 -4.69 1.57 4.31
CA GLN A 99 -5.69 0.84 3.55
C GLN A 99 -5.10 0.21 2.29
N SER A 100 -4.25 0.93 1.55
CA SER A 100 -3.56 0.36 0.39
C SER A 100 -2.70 -0.84 0.80
N ARG A 101 -1.91 -0.71 1.86
CA ARG A 101 -1.04 -1.79 2.36
C ARG A 101 -1.80 -2.96 2.95
N LEU A 102 -2.96 -2.72 3.56
CA LEU A 102 -3.81 -3.80 4.06
C LEU A 102 -4.27 -4.70 2.90
N TRP A 103 -4.84 -4.11 1.85
CA TRP A 103 -5.32 -4.88 0.69
C TRP A 103 -4.18 -5.47 -0.15
N GLU A 104 -3.11 -4.71 -0.39
CA GLU A 104 -1.94 -5.18 -1.13
C GLU A 104 -1.23 -6.33 -0.41
N ASN A 105 -0.82 -6.10 0.84
CA ASN A 105 0.14 -6.97 1.52
C ASN A 105 -0.52 -7.97 2.46
N ARG A 106 -1.50 -7.54 3.26
CA ARG A 106 -2.15 -8.43 4.24
C ARG A 106 -3.12 -9.39 3.56
N VAL A 107 -3.81 -8.94 2.52
CA VAL A 107 -4.70 -9.78 1.71
C VAL A 107 -3.96 -10.33 0.49
N GLY A 108 -3.56 -9.48 -0.46
CA GLY A 108 -3.04 -9.88 -1.78
C GLY A 108 -1.70 -10.63 -1.77
N ARG A 109 -0.87 -10.46 -0.74
CA ARG A 109 0.40 -11.21 -0.56
C ARG A 109 0.31 -12.35 0.47
N SER A 110 -0.89 -12.64 0.99
CA SER A 110 -1.08 -13.77 1.91
C SER A 110 -0.97 -15.11 1.19
N ARG A 111 -0.54 -16.15 1.89
CA ARG A 111 -0.49 -17.52 1.36
C ARG A 111 -1.88 -17.98 0.91
N ARG A 112 -2.87 -17.77 1.78
CA ARG A 112 -4.25 -18.19 1.55
C ARG A 112 -4.86 -17.55 0.30
N PHE A 113 -4.55 -16.28 0.04
CA PHE A 113 -4.97 -15.62 -1.20
C PHE A 113 -4.45 -16.37 -2.44
N TRP A 114 -3.17 -16.76 -2.46
CA TRP A 114 -2.62 -17.49 -3.61
C TRP A 114 -3.15 -18.92 -3.72
N GLU A 115 -3.37 -19.64 -2.62
CA GLU A 115 -4.04 -20.96 -2.65
C GLU A 115 -5.43 -20.90 -3.32
N LEU A 116 -6.14 -19.78 -3.17
CA LEU A 116 -7.48 -19.58 -3.74
C LEU A 116 -7.47 -19.09 -5.19
N HIS A 117 -6.54 -18.22 -5.55
CA HIS A 117 -6.56 -17.50 -6.85
C HIS A 117 -5.50 -17.95 -7.84
N TYR A 118 -4.50 -18.73 -7.40
CA TYR A 118 -3.40 -19.17 -8.27
C TYR A 118 -3.89 -20.03 -9.44
N GLY A 119 -4.94 -20.85 -9.24
CA GLY A 119 -5.52 -21.65 -10.31
C GLY A 119 -5.98 -20.81 -11.51
N GLU A 120 -6.71 -19.71 -11.26
CA GLU A 120 -7.14 -18.78 -12.31
C GLU A 120 -5.94 -18.09 -12.98
N LEU A 121 -4.91 -17.74 -12.19
CA LEU A 121 -3.70 -17.13 -12.72
C LEU A 121 -2.96 -18.10 -13.66
N ARG A 122 -2.75 -19.34 -13.22
CA ARG A 122 -2.11 -20.40 -13.98
C ARG A 122 -2.88 -20.68 -15.27
N ASP A 123 -4.21 -20.78 -15.19
CA ASP A 123 -5.03 -21.06 -16.38
C ASP A 123 -4.99 -19.89 -17.39
N THR A 124 -4.72 -18.66 -16.94
CA THR A 124 -4.51 -17.50 -17.83
C THR A 124 -3.09 -17.43 -18.40
N PHE A 125 -2.10 -17.97 -17.69
CA PHE A 125 -0.68 -17.98 -18.08
C PHE A 125 -0.11 -19.41 -18.07
N PRO A 126 -0.71 -20.36 -18.83
CA PRO A 126 -0.44 -21.78 -18.66
C PRO A 126 0.98 -22.18 -19.06
N GLU A 127 1.57 -21.52 -20.06
CA GLU A 127 2.96 -21.77 -20.45
C GLU A 127 3.94 -21.25 -19.40
N GLN A 128 3.79 -19.99 -18.98
CA GLN A 128 4.68 -19.32 -18.02
C GLN A 128 4.62 -19.90 -16.60
N LEU A 129 3.52 -20.57 -16.24
CA LEU A 129 3.27 -21.13 -14.90
C LEU A 129 3.10 -22.66 -14.93
N SER A 130 3.54 -23.32 -16.01
CA SER A 130 3.35 -24.78 -16.21
C SER A 130 4.09 -25.65 -15.19
N ASP A 131 5.21 -25.14 -14.67
CA ASP A 131 6.12 -25.83 -13.75
C ASP A 131 6.22 -25.13 -12.38
N VAL A 132 5.28 -24.24 -12.06
CA VAL A 132 5.24 -23.47 -10.82
C VAL A 132 4.04 -23.88 -9.97
N SER A 133 4.26 -24.14 -8.69
CA SER A 133 3.19 -24.34 -7.70
C SER A 133 2.69 -23.01 -7.12
N ASP A 134 1.51 -23.04 -6.49
CA ASP A 134 0.98 -21.91 -5.74
C ASP A 134 1.88 -21.50 -4.57
N ASP A 135 2.49 -22.46 -3.86
CA ASP A 135 3.47 -22.20 -2.79
C ASP A 135 4.74 -21.53 -3.33
N GLU A 136 5.32 -22.02 -4.42
CA GLU A 136 6.49 -21.41 -5.07
C GLU A 136 6.18 -20.00 -5.56
N PHE A 137 5.00 -19.80 -6.16
CA PHE A 137 4.56 -18.48 -6.58
C PHE A 137 4.41 -17.54 -5.38
N TRP A 138 3.74 -17.97 -4.31
CA TRP A 138 3.58 -17.19 -3.09
C TRP A 138 4.93 -16.81 -2.46
N ARG A 139 5.89 -17.74 -2.39
CA ARG A 139 7.25 -17.45 -1.93
C ARG A 139 7.94 -16.42 -2.82
N SER A 140 7.79 -16.53 -4.15
CA SER A 140 8.43 -15.63 -5.12
C SER A 140 7.94 -14.18 -5.00
N VAL A 141 6.64 -13.96 -4.81
CA VAL A 141 6.06 -12.60 -4.67
C VAL A 141 6.31 -11.98 -3.30
N ASN A 142 6.85 -12.75 -2.36
CA ASN A 142 7.24 -12.32 -1.03
C ASN A 142 8.75 -12.37 -0.79
N ALA A 143 9.54 -12.59 -1.84
CA ALA A 143 10.99 -12.65 -1.74
C ALA A 143 11.57 -11.29 -1.30
N VAL A 144 12.44 -11.34 -0.29
CA VAL A 144 13.17 -10.17 0.21
C VAL A 144 14.29 -9.85 -0.76
N ARG A 145 14.27 -8.64 -1.32
CA ARG A 145 15.22 -8.19 -2.34
C ARG A 145 15.50 -6.70 -2.13
N PRO A 146 16.55 -6.35 -1.35
CA PRO A 146 17.01 -4.97 -1.28
C PRO A 146 17.27 -4.46 -2.70
N ASP A 147 16.73 -3.32 -3.08
CA ASP A 147 16.89 -2.75 -4.43
C ASP A 147 16.95 -1.21 -4.35
N PHE A 148 16.98 -0.53 -5.48
CA PHE A 148 16.98 0.93 -5.56
C PHE A 148 15.57 1.51 -5.42
N ILE A 149 14.59 0.89 -6.08
CA ILE A 149 13.26 1.46 -6.30
C ILE A 149 12.32 1.19 -5.12
N ARG A 150 11.95 2.26 -4.40
CA ARG A 150 11.08 2.20 -3.21
C ARG A 150 9.71 1.60 -3.51
N VAL A 151 9.07 2.02 -4.59
CA VAL A 151 7.72 1.53 -4.96
C VAL A 151 7.72 0.06 -5.41
N GLU A 152 8.90 -0.53 -5.65
CA GLU A 152 9.07 -1.94 -6.00
C GLU A 152 9.69 -2.77 -4.86
N ALA A 153 9.97 -2.15 -3.71
CA ALA A 153 10.63 -2.78 -2.57
C ALA A 153 9.69 -3.79 -1.88
N ASP A 154 10.29 -4.82 -1.28
CA ASP A 154 9.57 -5.83 -0.50
C ASP A 154 9.17 -5.31 0.90
N GLU A 155 8.31 -6.05 1.59
CA GLU A 155 7.76 -5.65 2.90
C GLU A 155 8.82 -5.47 4.01
N LEU A 156 10.00 -6.08 3.91
CA LEU A 156 11.05 -5.93 4.92
C LEU A 156 12.03 -4.80 4.60
N THR A 157 12.20 -4.46 3.33
CA THR A 157 13.14 -3.43 2.90
C THR A 157 12.48 -2.07 2.64
N TYR A 158 11.15 -2.04 2.42
CA TYR A 158 10.40 -0.83 2.13
C TYR A 158 10.59 0.28 3.19
N ASP A 159 10.50 -0.06 4.48
CA ASP A 159 10.63 0.95 5.55
C ASP A 159 12.04 1.53 5.64
N LEU A 160 13.07 0.82 5.17
CA LEU A 160 14.44 1.36 5.06
C LEU A 160 14.51 2.47 4.01
N HIS A 161 13.77 2.32 2.90
CA HIS A 161 13.62 3.40 1.91
C HIS A 161 12.93 4.63 2.49
N ILE A 162 12.01 4.44 3.45
CA ILE A 162 11.35 5.56 4.12
C ILE A 162 12.28 6.23 5.13
N ILE A 163 12.99 5.44 5.95
CA ILE A 163 13.95 5.93 6.95
C ILE A 163 15.00 6.82 6.28
N LEU A 164 15.61 6.38 5.17
CA LEU A 164 16.65 7.18 4.52
C LEU A 164 16.14 8.54 4.02
N ARG A 165 14.89 8.61 3.54
CA ARG A 165 14.27 9.85 3.06
C ARG A 165 13.91 10.76 4.22
N ALA A 166 13.32 10.21 5.28
CA ALA A 166 12.97 10.95 6.48
C ALA A 166 14.21 11.59 7.14
N GLU A 167 15.33 10.86 7.18
CA GLU A 167 16.60 11.39 7.70
C GLU A 167 17.19 12.48 6.81
N ILE A 168 17.10 12.33 5.48
CA ILE A 168 17.54 13.37 4.54
C ILE A 168 16.70 14.63 4.72
N GLU A 169 15.37 14.48 4.79
CA GLU A 169 14.45 15.60 5.03
C GLU A 169 14.76 16.31 6.35
N ALA A 170 14.97 15.55 7.43
CA ALA A 170 15.32 16.10 8.73
C ALA A 170 16.64 16.90 8.68
N ALA A 171 17.69 16.35 8.05
CA ALA A 171 18.96 17.05 7.89
C ALA A 171 18.83 18.34 7.06
N MET A 172 18.03 18.33 6.01
CA MET A 172 17.73 19.54 5.23
C MET A 172 17.01 20.59 6.06
N MET A 173 15.97 20.20 6.82
CA MET A 173 15.20 21.12 7.67
C MET A 173 16.04 21.70 8.81
N ALA A 174 16.96 20.91 9.36
CA ALA A 174 17.90 21.34 10.40
C ALA A 174 19.02 22.25 9.86
N GLY A 175 19.15 22.41 8.54
CA GLY A 175 20.25 23.14 7.90
C GLY A 175 21.59 22.41 7.93
N GLU A 176 21.57 21.10 8.24
CA GLU A 176 22.75 20.23 8.32
C GLU A 176 23.16 19.68 6.94
N ALA A 177 22.25 19.70 5.96
CA ALA A 177 22.48 19.30 4.59
C ALA A 177 21.96 20.36 3.60
N LYS A 178 22.75 20.63 2.55
CA LYS A 178 22.30 21.45 1.41
C LYS A 178 21.75 20.56 0.30
N VAL A 179 20.96 21.14 -0.59
CA VAL A 179 20.41 20.44 -1.78
C VAL A 179 21.53 19.83 -2.64
N SER A 180 22.69 20.49 -2.73
CA SER A 180 23.86 19.97 -3.45
C SER A 180 24.45 18.68 -2.86
N ASP A 181 24.16 18.39 -1.60
CA ASP A 181 24.75 17.27 -0.86
C ASP A 181 23.91 15.99 -0.99
N LEU A 182 22.64 16.13 -1.43
CA LEU A 182 21.66 15.05 -1.47
C LEU A 182 22.09 13.84 -2.32
N PRO A 183 22.70 13.98 -3.50
CA PRO A 183 23.19 12.83 -4.25
C PRO A 183 24.19 11.97 -3.45
N GLY A 184 25.07 12.62 -2.68
CA GLY A 184 26.05 11.94 -1.82
C GLY A 184 25.38 11.25 -0.63
N LEU A 185 24.56 12.00 0.13
CA LEU A 185 23.84 11.49 1.28
C LEU A 185 22.94 10.29 0.92
N TRP A 186 22.27 10.37 -0.23
CA TRP A 186 21.45 9.28 -0.73
C TRP A 186 22.28 8.01 -0.98
N ARG A 187 23.42 8.13 -1.68
CA ARG A 187 24.32 7.00 -1.95
C ARG A 187 24.79 6.34 -0.66
N ASP A 188 25.20 7.13 0.32
CA ASP A 188 25.72 6.61 1.58
C ASP A 188 24.64 5.91 2.40
N LYS A 189 23.42 6.47 2.46
CA LYS A 189 22.29 5.84 3.16
C LYS A 189 21.78 4.58 2.44
N MET A 190 21.71 4.57 1.10
CA MET A 190 21.38 3.37 0.33
C MET A 190 22.38 2.24 0.56
N ARG A 191 23.68 2.55 0.62
CA ARG A 191 24.71 1.57 0.96
C ARG A 191 24.55 1.06 2.40
N THR A 192 24.32 1.97 3.34
CA THR A 192 24.23 1.64 4.78
C THR A 192 23.01 0.78 5.08
N TYR A 193 21.83 1.16 4.59
CA TYR A 193 20.59 0.49 4.91
C TYR A 193 20.29 -0.71 4.02
N LEU A 194 20.60 -0.63 2.72
CA LEU A 194 20.18 -1.63 1.74
C LEU A 194 21.37 -2.37 1.09
N GLY A 195 22.62 -2.00 1.41
CA GLY A 195 23.80 -2.63 0.82
C GLY A 195 23.94 -2.34 -0.69
N ARG A 196 23.39 -1.22 -1.18
CA ARG A 196 23.32 -0.90 -2.61
C ARG A 196 24.20 0.30 -3.00
N ASP A 197 25.03 0.09 -4.02
CA ASP A 197 25.80 1.15 -4.69
C ASP A 197 24.98 1.76 -5.82
N VAL A 198 24.39 2.93 -5.58
CA VAL A 198 23.53 3.62 -6.57
C VAL A 198 24.36 4.09 -7.77
N PRO A 199 24.03 3.66 -9.01
CA PRO A 199 24.87 3.90 -10.19
C PRO A 199 24.68 5.30 -10.80
N ASN A 200 23.54 5.94 -10.59
CA ASN A 200 23.21 7.27 -11.12
C ASN A 200 22.03 7.89 -10.34
N ASP A 201 21.81 9.18 -10.51
CA ASP A 201 20.78 9.91 -9.75
C ASP A 201 19.34 9.55 -10.16
N THR A 202 19.13 8.98 -11.36
CA THR A 202 17.82 8.47 -11.80
C THR A 202 17.37 7.27 -10.96
N LEU A 203 18.30 6.41 -10.55
CA LEU A 203 18.09 5.34 -9.56
C LEU A 203 18.43 5.80 -8.12
N GLY A 204 18.61 7.10 -7.95
CA GLY A 204 19.06 7.74 -6.73
C GLY A 204 18.08 8.80 -6.26
N VAL A 205 18.63 9.97 -5.93
CA VAL A 205 17.90 11.10 -5.35
C VAL A 205 16.74 11.60 -6.23
N LEU A 206 16.73 11.34 -7.54
CA LEU A 206 15.68 11.76 -8.48
C LEU A 206 14.60 10.70 -8.72
N GLN A 207 14.65 9.57 -8.01
CA GLN A 207 13.72 8.45 -8.21
C GLN A 207 12.26 8.81 -7.88
N ASP A 208 12.04 9.64 -6.87
CA ASP A 208 10.72 9.97 -6.37
C ASP A 208 10.33 11.42 -6.67
N VAL A 209 9.04 11.63 -6.94
CA VAL A 209 8.50 12.92 -7.38
C VAL A 209 8.17 13.87 -6.22
N HIS A 210 8.20 13.39 -4.98
CA HIS A 210 7.70 14.07 -3.79
C HIS A 210 8.36 15.44 -3.56
N TRP A 211 9.69 15.48 -3.58
CA TRP A 211 10.42 16.73 -3.31
C TRP A 211 10.26 17.77 -4.41
N SER A 212 10.10 17.34 -5.67
CA SER A 212 9.83 18.29 -6.78
C SER A 212 8.41 18.87 -6.73
N HIS A 213 7.47 18.20 -6.06
CA HIS A 213 6.12 18.69 -5.78
C HIS A 213 5.98 19.41 -4.43
N GLY A 214 7.07 19.55 -3.67
CA GLY A 214 7.06 20.20 -2.36
C GLY A 214 6.52 19.34 -1.22
N TYR A 215 6.37 18.02 -1.41
CA TYR A 215 5.90 17.08 -0.39
C TYR A 215 7.01 16.66 0.58
N VAL A 216 7.58 17.65 1.27
CA VAL A 216 8.60 17.43 2.30
C VAL A 216 7.91 17.01 3.61
N GLY A 217 8.36 15.93 4.23
CA GLY A 217 7.75 15.35 5.44
C GLY A 217 6.62 14.36 5.13
N SER A 218 6.40 14.04 3.85
CA SER A 218 5.39 13.06 3.42
C SER A 218 5.86 11.62 3.59
N PHE A 219 7.16 11.33 3.40
CA PHE A 219 7.67 9.96 3.43
C PHE A 219 7.40 9.19 4.73
N PRO A 220 7.58 9.77 5.93
CA PRO A 220 7.29 9.08 7.18
C PRO A 220 5.88 8.49 7.26
N THR A 221 4.92 9.10 6.54
CA THR A 221 3.53 8.64 6.55
C THR A 221 3.35 7.26 5.92
N TYR A 222 4.25 6.83 5.03
CA TYR A 222 4.18 5.50 4.43
C TYR A 222 4.41 4.38 5.45
N THR A 223 5.47 4.49 6.27
CA THR A 223 5.74 3.53 7.35
C THR A 223 4.69 3.62 8.45
N ILE A 224 4.17 4.81 8.75
CA ILE A 224 3.02 4.95 9.66
C ILE A 224 1.82 4.16 9.12
N GLY A 225 1.57 4.20 7.81
CA GLY A 225 0.53 3.41 7.16
C GLY A 225 0.74 1.90 7.32
N ASN A 226 1.96 1.40 7.10
CA ASN A 226 2.30 -0.01 7.33
C ASN A 226 1.96 -0.47 8.75
N ILE A 227 2.34 0.33 9.75
CA ILE A 227 2.11 0.03 11.16
C ILE A 227 0.61 0.05 11.48
N MET A 228 -0.06 1.14 11.10
CA MET A 228 -1.48 1.35 11.35
C MET A 228 -2.34 0.28 10.66
N GLY A 229 -2.01 -0.07 9.41
CA GLY A 229 -2.71 -1.09 8.63
C GLY A 229 -2.61 -2.47 9.26
N ALA A 230 -1.46 -2.82 9.84
CA ALA A 230 -1.32 -4.06 10.61
C ALA A 230 -2.22 -4.08 11.85
N GLN A 231 -2.27 -2.98 12.62
CA GLN A 231 -3.14 -2.90 13.79
C GLN A 231 -4.62 -3.02 13.43
N PHE A 232 -5.07 -2.38 12.35
CA PHE A 232 -6.45 -2.50 11.88
C PHE A 232 -6.77 -3.90 11.39
N TYR A 233 -5.88 -4.49 10.60
CA TYR A 233 -6.06 -5.85 10.09
C TYR A 233 -6.20 -6.86 11.22
N ASP A 234 -5.34 -6.78 12.24
CA ASP A 234 -5.39 -7.67 13.40
C ASP A 234 -6.71 -7.58 14.17
N LYS A 235 -7.31 -6.38 14.23
CA LYS A 235 -8.63 -6.18 14.84
C LYS A 235 -9.77 -6.68 13.97
N ALA A 236 -9.65 -6.52 12.65
CA ALA A 236 -10.63 -7.01 11.69
C ALA A 236 -10.69 -8.54 11.72
N ILE A 237 -9.55 -9.24 11.59
CA ILE A 237 -9.53 -10.70 11.52
C ILE A 237 -9.86 -11.40 12.85
N ALA A 238 -9.94 -10.66 13.96
CA ALA A 238 -10.48 -11.17 15.21
C ALA A 238 -12.01 -11.38 15.16
N GLN A 239 -12.70 -10.80 14.17
CA GLN A 239 -14.11 -11.07 13.92
C GLN A 239 -14.26 -12.40 13.16
N PRO A 240 -15.07 -13.36 13.67
CA PRO A 240 -15.15 -14.71 13.10
C PRO A 240 -15.62 -14.76 11.64
N ASP A 241 -16.54 -13.88 11.26
CA ASP A 241 -17.09 -13.76 9.91
C ASP A 241 -16.04 -13.27 8.91
N ILE A 242 -15.20 -12.31 9.31
CA ILE A 242 -14.09 -11.80 8.50
C ILE A 242 -13.04 -12.90 8.30
N ALA A 243 -12.63 -13.58 9.37
CA ALA A 243 -11.68 -14.68 9.27
C ALA A 243 -12.21 -15.80 8.36
N ALA A 244 -13.47 -16.20 8.54
CA ALA A 244 -14.09 -17.24 7.70
C ALA A 244 -14.22 -16.81 6.23
N GLY A 245 -14.53 -15.54 5.96
CA GLY A 245 -14.60 -15.00 4.60
C GLY A 245 -13.25 -15.08 3.88
N LEU A 246 -12.18 -14.66 4.55
CA LEU A 246 -10.82 -14.71 3.99
C LEU A 246 -10.38 -16.14 3.62
N GLU A 247 -10.84 -17.15 4.36
CA GLU A 247 -10.55 -18.57 4.08
C GLU A 247 -11.21 -19.09 2.80
N VAL A 248 -12.28 -18.46 2.32
CA VAL A 248 -12.98 -18.86 1.09
C VAL A 248 -12.89 -17.81 -0.01
N GLY A 249 -12.12 -16.75 0.21
CA GLY A 249 -11.97 -15.63 -0.71
C GLY A 249 -13.23 -14.78 -0.82
N ASP A 250 -14.06 -14.71 0.22
CA ASP A 250 -15.09 -13.69 0.37
C ASP A 250 -14.51 -12.49 1.15
N TYR A 251 -14.32 -11.37 0.46
CA TYR A 251 -13.69 -10.17 1.01
C TYR A 251 -14.71 -9.12 1.47
N ALA A 252 -16.01 -9.34 1.20
CA ALA A 252 -17.04 -8.37 1.54
C ALA A 252 -17.11 -8.10 3.06
N PRO A 253 -17.04 -9.11 3.96
CA PRO A 253 -17.05 -8.86 5.40
C PRO A 253 -15.91 -7.95 5.86
N LEU A 254 -14.69 -8.14 5.32
CA LEU A 254 -13.54 -7.28 5.63
C LEU A 254 -13.78 -5.85 5.14
N LYS A 255 -14.19 -5.69 3.88
CA LYS A 255 -14.43 -4.37 3.28
C LYS A 255 -15.55 -3.61 4.00
N ASP A 256 -16.62 -4.30 4.41
CA ASP A 256 -17.73 -3.68 5.12
C ASP A 256 -17.32 -3.28 6.55
N TRP A 257 -16.57 -4.13 7.25
CA TRP A 257 -16.02 -3.77 8.55
C TRP A 257 -15.09 -2.56 8.48
N LEU A 258 -14.20 -2.50 7.49
CA LEU A 258 -13.33 -1.35 7.27
C LEU A 258 -14.16 -0.10 6.92
N THR A 259 -15.24 -0.26 6.15
CA THR A 259 -16.16 0.83 5.82
C THR A 259 -16.80 1.40 7.08
N ASP A 260 -17.35 0.54 7.93
CA ASP A 260 -18.08 0.95 9.12
C ASP A 260 -17.20 1.53 10.22
N ASN A 261 -15.98 1.02 10.38
CA ASN A 261 -15.11 1.41 11.49
C ASN A 261 -14.14 2.54 11.12
N ILE A 262 -13.81 2.67 9.83
CA ILE A 262 -12.77 3.56 9.31
C ILE A 262 -13.31 4.45 8.19
N TYR A 263 -13.78 3.88 7.08
CA TYR A 263 -13.95 4.65 5.83
C TYR A 263 -15.02 5.72 5.95
N ARG A 264 -16.18 5.34 6.50
CA ARG A 264 -17.32 6.24 6.63
C ARG A 264 -16.99 7.52 7.40
N HIS A 265 -16.03 7.48 8.31
CA HIS A 265 -15.68 8.63 9.14
C HIS A 265 -14.82 9.66 8.41
N GLY A 266 -14.06 9.23 7.40
CA GLY A 266 -13.16 10.12 6.65
C GLY A 266 -12.41 11.10 7.55
N ARG A 267 -12.42 12.38 7.17
CA ARG A 267 -11.80 13.48 7.93
C ARG A 267 -12.56 13.96 9.15
N SER A 268 -13.75 13.42 9.45
CA SER A 268 -14.49 13.76 10.67
C SER A 268 -13.90 13.09 11.92
N SER A 269 -12.95 12.17 11.75
CA SER A 269 -12.22 11.54 12.85
C SER A 269 -10.72 11.58 12.56
N SER A 270 -9.94 12.08 13.51
CA SER A 270 -8.49 12.07 13.40
C SER A 270 -7.92 10.64 13.40
N PRO A 271 -6.70 10.43 12.89
CA PRO A 271 -6.06 9.11 12.94
C PRO A 271 -5.95 8.55 14.37
N ALA A 272 -5.65 9.40 15.36
CA ALA A 272 -5.54 8.99 16.76
C ALA A 272 -6.90 8.55 17.35
N GLU A 273 -7.98 9.28 17.05
CA GLU A 273 -9.33 8.89 17.48
C GLU A 273 -9.79 7.60 16.80
N THR A 274 -9.46 7.43 15.51
CA THR A 274 -9.78 6.20 14.78
C THR A 274 -9.01 5.00 15.34
N LEU A 275 -7.71 5.14 15.59
CA LEU A 275 -6.92 4.12 16.29
C LEU A 275 -7.54 3.77 17.65
N GLN A 276 -7.82 4.76 18.48
CA GLN A 276 -8.42 4.53 19.80
C GLN A 276 -9.77 3.80 19.70
N ARG A 277 -10.63 4.19 18.76
CA ARG A 277 -11.95 3.58 18.53
C ARG A 277 -11.86 2.14 18.03
N VAL A 278 -10.97 1.87 17.09
CA VAL A 278 -10.91 0.59 16.37
C VAL A 278 -10.00 -0.42 17.08
N THR A 279 -8.85 0.02 17.58
CA THR A 279 -7.83 -0.85 18.17
C THR A 279 -7.84 -0.85 19.69
N GLY A 280 -8.46 0.17 20.30
CA GLY A 280 -8.49 0.37 21.74
C GLY A 280 -7.25 1.07 22.29
N GLY A 281 -6.33 1.53 21.45
CA GLY A 281 -5.09 2.19 21.88
C GLY A 281 -4.44 3.05 20.80
N PRO A 282 -3.25 3.62 21.09
CA PRO A 282 -2.51 4.45 20.15
C PRO A 282 -1.87 3.60 19.03
N LEU A 283 -1.12 4.28 18.16
CA LEU A 283 -0.27 3.61 17.18
C LEU A 283 0.76 2.73 17.91
N ASP A 284 0.88 1.47 17.51
CA ASP A 284 1.74 0.47 18.13
C ASP A 284 2.45 -0.36 17.06
N ILE A 285 3.77 -0.46 17.19
CA ILE A 285 4.64 -1.21 16.28
C ILE A 285 4.55 -2.73 16.48
N GLY A 286 4.06 -3.18 17.65
CA GLY A 286 4.03 -4.59 18.03
C GLY A 286 3.35 -5.49 16.98
N PRO A 287 2.09 -5.22 16.60
CA PRO A 287 1.39 -6.01 15.59
C PRO A 287 2.12 -6.04 14.24
N TYR A 288 2.69 -4.92 13.80
CA TYR A 288 3.43 -4.86 12.54
C TYR A 288 4.65 -5.80 12.52
N VAL A 289 5.49 -5.70 13.55
CA VAL A 289 6.70 -6.53 13.68
C VAL A 289 6.34 -8.01 13.87
N ALA A 290 5.30 -8.32 14.64
CA ALA A 290 4.83 -9.69 14.85
C ALA A 290 4.42 -10.35 13.53
N ARG A 291 3.61 -9.67 12.71
CA ARG A 291 3.15 -10.19 11.41
C ARG A 291 4.27 -10.39 10.41
N LEU A 292 5.22 -9.45 10.36
CA LEU A 292 6.40 -9.63 9.51
C LEU A 292 7.24 -10.82 9.98
N SER A 293 7.43 -10.99 11.29
CA SER A 293 8.18 -12.12 11.86
C SER A 293 7.52 -13.47 11.56
N GLU A 294 6.21 -13.57 11.74
CA GLU A 294 5.42 -14.75 11.38
C GLU A 294 5.53 -15.07 9.89
N LYS A 295 5.42 -14.05 9.03
CA LYS A 295 5.55 -14.22 7.58
C LYS A 295 6.94 -14.71 7.18
N VAL A 296 8.00 -14.17 7.76
CA VAL A 296 9.38 -14.63 7.54
C VAL A 296 9.54 -16.08 7.99
N ALA A 297 9.01 -16.45 9.16
CA ALA A 297 9.05 -17.83 9.64
C ALA A 297 8.35 -18.80 8.66
N MET A 298 7.19 -18.42 8.11
CA MET A 298 6.50 -19.24 7.09
C MET A 298 7.29 -19.35 5.77
N LEU A 299 7.97 -18.28 5.34
CA LEU A 299 8.75 -18.25 4.09
C LEU A 299 10.08 -19.02 4.19
N THR A 300 10.56 -19.27 5.41
CA THR A 300 11.85 -19.93 5.68
C THR A 300 11.72 -21.34 6.24
N ALA A 301 10.50 -21.77 6.56
CA ALA A 301 10.14 -23.16 6.83
C ALA A 301 10.08 -23.98 5.52
#